data_AF-A0A3D2B778-F1
#
_entry.id   AF-A0A3D2B778-F1
#
_cell.length_a   1.000
_cell.length_b   1.000
_cell.length_c   1.000
_cell.angle_alpha   90.00
_cell.angle_beta   90.00
_cell.angle_gamma   90.00
#
_symmetry.space_group_name_H-M   'P 1'
#
loop_
_entity.id
_entity.type
_entity.pdbx_description
1 polymer ?
#
loop_
_entity_poly.entity_id
_entity_poly.type
_entity_poly.pdbx_seq_one_letter_code
_entity_poly.pdbx_strand_id
1 'polypeptide(L)'
;MTCTIEQRVMRKITLRIVPFIMLLYFIAFLDRVNIGFAALTMNADLGFSPAVFGFGAGIFFLGYFLFEVPSNLILHKVGARIWIARVMITWGLVSGAMAFVQGTTSFYTLRFLLGVAEAGFFPGIIL
;
A
#
# COMPACT_ATOMS: atom_id res chain seq x y z
N MET A 1 35.98 -16.61 -14.75
CA MET A 1 36.26 -15.28 -14.16
C MET A 1 35.03 -14.37 -14.07
N THR A 2 33.85 -14.76 -14.57
CA THR A 2 32.63 -13.92 -14.58
C THR A 2 31.83 -13.93 -13.27
N CYS A 3 31.87 -15.02 -12.47
CA CYS A 3 31.09 -15.12 -11.22
C CYS A 3 31.43 -14.05 -10.16
N THR A 4 32.67 -13.55 -10.09
CA THR A 4 33.10 -12.64 -9.00
C THR A 4 32.59 -11.21 -9.16
N ILE A 5 32.46 -10.73 -10.40
CA ILE A 5 31.89 -9.40 -10.69
C ILE A 5 30.38 -9.44 -10.49
N GLU A 6 29.71 -10.47 -10.99
CA GLU A 6 28.28 -10.69 -10.79
C GLU A 6 27.93 -10.74 -9.30
N GLN A 7 28.65 -11.53 -8.50
CA GLN A 7 28.45 -11.60 -7.04
C GLN A 7 28.66 -10.26 -6.33
N ARG A 8 29.65 -9.46 -6.73
CA ARG A 8 29.87 -8.11 -6.15
C ARG A 8 28.76 -7.14 -6.53
N VAL A 9 28.31 -7.16 -7.78
CA VAL A 9 27.22 -6.31 -8.27
C VAL A 9 25.92 -6.69 -7.57
N MET A 10 25.58 -7.98 -7.53
CA MET A 10 24.41 -8.49 -6.81
C MET A 10 24.46 -8.10 -5.33
N ARG A 11 25.58 -8.32 -4.63
CA ARG A 11 25.71 -7.91 -3.21
C ARG A 11 25.50 -6.42 -3.00
N LYS A 12 26.02 -5.57 -3.90
CA LYS A 12 25.87 -4.11 -3.79
C LYS A 12 24.43 -3.64 -4.07
N ILE A 13 23.75 -4.31 -5.00
CA ILE A 13 22.33 -4.10 -5.29
C ILE A 13 21.49 -4.57 -4.10
N THR A 14 21.70 -5.78 -3.60
CA THR A 14 21.01 -6.33 -2.43
C THR A 14 21.16 -5.41 -1.21
N LEU A 15 22.37 -4.95 -0.89
CA LEU A 15 22.60 -4.07 0.26
C LEU A 15 21.98 -2.67 0.14
N ARG A 16 21.55 -2.25 -1.05
CA ARG A 16 20.87 -0.95 -1.25
C ARG A 16 19.36 -1.10 -1.42
N ILE A 17 18.92 -2.13 -2.14
CA ILE A 17 17.52 -2.35 -2.47
C ILE A 17 16.79 -3.08 -1.33
N VAL A 18 17.41 -4.10 -0.71
CA VAL A 18 16.75 -4.89 0.33
C VAL A 18 16.39 -4.05 1.56
N PRO A 19 17.26 -3.21 2.13
CA PRO A 19 16.87 -2.36 3.27
C PRO A 19 15.73 -1.41 2.93
N PHE A 20 15.71 -0.90 1.69
CA PHE A 20 14.65 -0.03 1.22
C PHE A 20 13.32 -0.77 1.08
N ILE A 21 13.33 -1.96 0.48
CA ILE A 21 12.15 -2.84 0.40
C ILE A 21 11.64 -3.22 1.79
N MET A 22 12.53 -3.58 2.72
CA MET A 22 12.15 -3.90 4.10
C MET A 22 11.47 -2.72 4.79
N LEU A 23 12.00 -1.51 4.63
CA LEU A 23 11.39 -0.31 5.18
C LEU A 23 10.00 -0.07 4.58
N LEU A 24 9.86 -0.18 3.26
CA LEU A 24 8.58 -0.01 2.60
C LEU A 24 7.56 -1.05 3.05
N TYR A 25 7.98 -2.31 3.19
CA TYR A 25 7.14 -3.39 3.70
C TYR A 25 6.69 -3.11 5.13
N PHE A 26 7.59 -2.60 5.98
CA PHE A 26 7.25 -2.20 7.35
C PHE A 26 6.20 -1.08 7.38
N ILE A 27 6.35 -0.05 6.54
CA ILE A 27 5.37 1.05 6.44
C ILE A 27 4.02 0.51 5.92
N ALA A 28 4.03 -0.38 4.93
CA ALA A 28 2.82 -0.99 4.38
C ALA A 28 2.06 -1.79 5.46
N PHE A 29 2.80 -2.54 6.28
CA PHE A 29 2.22 -3.24 7.41
C PHE A 29 1.66 -2.28 8.46
N LEU A 30 2.39 -1.19 8.76
CA LEU A 30 1.93 -0.16 9.70
C LEU A 30 0.61 0.46 9.22
N ASP A 31 0.48 0.84 7.95
CA ASP A 31 -0.73 1.43 7.38
C ASP A 31 -1.95 0.47 7.49
N ARG A 32 -1.73 -0.84 7.26
CA ARG A 32 -2.77 -1.86 7.44
C ARG A 32 -3.25 -1.99 8.88
N VAL A 33 -2.35 -1.91 9.86
CA VAL A 33 -2.70 -2.01 11.28
C VAL A 33 -3.19 -0.67 11.85
N ASN A 34 -2.79 0.45 11.25
CA ASN A 34 -3.12 1.81 11.69
C ASN A 34 -4.63 2.02 11.87
N ILE A 35 -5.45 1.44 10.98
CA ILE A 35 -6.91 1.50 11.11
C ILE A 35 -7.41 0.88 12.42
N GLY A 36 -6.81 -0.22 12.86
CA GLY A 36 -7.22 -0.92 14.07
C GLY A 36 -6.96 -0.09 15.31
N PHE A 37 -5.85 0.66 15.34
CA PHE A 37 -5.57 1.62 16.39
C PHE A 37 -6.51 2.82 16.33
N ALA A 38 -6.72 3.38 15.13
CA ALA A 38 -7.65 4.49 14.95
C ALA A 38 -9.09 4.12 15.35
N ALA A 39 -9.51 2.88 15.12
CA ALA A 39 -10.84 2.38 15.47
C ALA A 39 -11.21 2.55 16.95
N LEU A 40 -10.22 2.56 17.84
CA LEU A 40 -10.43 2.68 19.29
C LEU A 40 -11.06 4.03 19.68
N THR A 41 -10.72 5.10 18.96
CA THR A 41 -11.22 6.46 19.23
C THR A 41 -12.12 6.96 18.10
N MET A 42 -11.71 6.76 16.85
CA MET A 42 -12.42 7.21 15.65
C MET A 42 -13.85 6.68 15.59
N ASN A 43 -14.10 5.43 16.02
CA ASN A 43 -15.45 4.87 15.97
C ASN A 43 -16.41 5.60 16.91
N ALA A 44 -15.93 6.02 18.09
CA ALA A 44 -16.74 6.80 19.02
C ALA A 44 -16.93 8.24 18.52
N ASP A 45 -15.85 8.87 18.02
CA ASP A 45 -15.86 10.25 17.57
C ASP A 45 -16.74 10.47 16.32
N LEU A 46 -16.76 9.49 15.40
CA LEU A 46 -17.55 9.54 14.16
C LEU A 46 -18.88 8.78 14.25
N GLY A 47 -19.18 8.17 15.40
CA GLY A 47 -20.39 7.36 15.61
C GLY A 47 -20.47 6.12 14.69
N PHE A 48 -19.34 5.51 14.36
CA PHE A 48 -19.31 4.31 13.52
C PHE A 48 -19.81 3.09 14.27
N SER A 49 -20.77 2.39 13.67
CA SER A 49 -21.13 1.05 14.11
C SER A 49 -20.05 0.04 13.72
N PRO A 50 -19.95 -1.11 14.39
CA PRO A 50 -19.05 -2.19 14.00
C PRO A 50 -19.26 -2.66 12.55
N ALA A 51 -20.51 -2.59 12.05
CA ALA A 51 -20.84 -2.91 10.67
C ALA A 51 -20.22 -1.90 9.68
N VAL A 52 -20.24 -0.60 10.02
CA VAL A 52 -19.62 0.44 9.20
C VAL A 52 -18.11 0.25 9.13
N PHE A 53 -17.48 0.02 10.27
CA PHE A 53 -16.04 -0.25 10.33
C PHE A 53 -15.66 -1.49 9.52
N GLY A 54 -16.40 -2.59 9.70
CA GLY A 54 -16.17 -3.84 8.96
C GLY A 54 -16.35 -3.69 7.45
N PHE A 55 -17.36 -2.93 7.01
CA PHE A 55 -17.57 -2.66 5.59
C PHE A 55 -16.44 -1.81 5.00
N GLY A 56 -15.97 -0.79 5.72
CA GLY A 56 -14.82 0.02 5.32
C GLY A 56 -13.52 -0.78 5.25
N ALA A 57 -13.33 -1.76 6.14
CA ALA A 57 -12.21 -2.70 6.03
C ALA A 57 -12.35 -3.61 4.80
N GLY A 58 -13.57 -4.05 4.46
CA GLY A 58 -13.83 -4.89 3.28
C GLY A 58 -13.66 -4.15 1.95
N ILE A 59 -14.10 -2.89 1.84
CA ILE A 59 -14.04 -2.13 0.58
C ILE A 59 -12.61 -1.87 0.12
N PHE A 60 -11.67 -1.79 1.07
CA PHE A 60 -10.23 -1.74 0.78
C PHE A 60 -9.78 -2.97 -0.01
N PHE A 61 -10.15 -4.19 0.43
CA PHE A 61 -9.81 -5.42 -0.27
C PHE A 61 -10.46 -5.50 -1.64
N LEU A 62 -11.68 -4.98 -1.79
CA LEU A 62 -12.35 -4.91 -3.08
C LEU A 62 -11.58 -4.03 -4.07
N GLY A 63 -11.17 -2.84 -3.65
CA GLY A 63 -10.34 -1.95 -4.47
C GLY A 63 -8.99 -2.56 -4.81
N TYR A 64 -8.35 -3.19 -3.83
CA TYR A 64 -7.07 -3.88 -4.02
C TYR A 64 -7.19 -4.99 -5.07
N PHE A 65 -8.14 -5.90 -4.90
CA PHE A 65 -8.32 -7.05 -5.79
C PHE A 65 -8.66 -6.65 -7.23
N LEU A 66 -9.55 -5.68 -7.41
CA LEU A 66 -9.95 -5.22 -8.75
C LEU A 66 -8.80 -4.58 -9.52
N PHE A 67 -7.92 -3.85 -8.82
CA PHE A 67 -6.82 -3.13 -9.43
C PHE A 67 -5.49 -3.87 -9.40
N GLU A 68 -5.39 -5.01 -8.72
CA GLU A 68 -4.19 -5.83 -8.68
C GLU A 68 -3.78 -6.33 -10.06
N VAL A 69 -4.72 -6.90 -10.83
CA VAL A 69 -4.46 -7.41 -12.18
C VAL A 69 -4.09 -6.29 -13.17
N PRO A 70 -4.85 -5.19 -13.28
CA PRO A 70 -4.45 -4.05 -14.11
C PRO A 70 -3.11 -3.44 -13.70
N SER A 71 -2.85 -3.31 -12.40
CA SER A 71 -1.61 -2.70 -11.90
C SER A 71 -0.38 -3.54 -12.25
N ASN A 72 -0.48 -4.87 -12.16
CA ASN A 72 0.61 -5.76 -12.56
C ASN A 72 0.90 -5.71 -14.07
N LEU A 73 -0.14 -5.62 -14.91
CA LEU A 73 0.01 -5.44 -16.35
C LEU A 73 0.74 -4.12 -16.70
N ILE A 74 0.46 -3.05 -15.97
CA ILE A 74 1.12 -1.76 -16.18
C ILE A 74 2.56 -1.80 -15.66
N LEU A 75 2.82 -2.47 -14.53
CA LEU A 75 4.16 -2.68 -14.01
C LEU A 75 5.07 -3.37 -15.04
N HIS A 76 4.57 -4.40 -15.72
CA HIS A 76 5.32 -5.06 -16.81
C HIS A 76 5.61 -4.13 -18.00
N LYS A 77 4.76 -3.14 -18.28
CA LYS A 77 4.94 -2.21 -19.41
C LYS A 77 5.83 -1.00 -19.09
N VAL A 78 5.73 -0.46 -17.89
CA VAL A 78 6.39 0.81 -17.49
C VAL A 78 7.66 0.56 -16.68
N GLY A 79 7.81 -0.65 -16.13
CA GLY A 79 8.94 -1.07 -15.31
C GLY A 79 8.73 -0.81 -13.82
N ALA A 80 9.23 -1.73 -12.99
CA ALA A 80 9.02 -1.75 -11.54
C ALA A 80 9.44 -0.44 -10.86
N ARG A 81 10.57 0.16 -11.26
CA ARG A 81 11.11 1.36 -10.61
C ARG A 81 10.15 2.56 -10.65
N ILE A 82 9.59 2.87 -11.81
CA ILE A 82 8.71 4.04 -11.98
C ILE A 82 7.33 3.74 -11.39
N TRP A 83 6.84 2.52 -11.56
CA TRP A 83 5.54 2.11 -11.05
C TRP A 83 5.48 2.09 -9.52
N ILE A 84 6.47 1.48 -8.85
CA ILE A 84 6.57 1.47 -7.39
C ILE A 84 6.64 2.92 -6.85
N ALA A 85 7.43 3.79 -7.50
CA ALA A 85 7.51 5.19 -7.09
C ALA A 85 6.15 5.90 -7.15
N ARG A 86 5.39 5.71 -8.23
CA ARG A 86 4.03 6.24 -8.36
C ARG A 86 3.11 5.70 -7.26
N VAL A 87 3.10 4.38 -7.07
CA VAL A 87 2.29 3.68 -6.06
C VAL A 87 2.57 4.26 -4.68
N MET A 88 3.85 4.40 -4.30
CA MET A 88 4.24 4.98 -3.01
C MET A 88 3.73 6.40 -2.80
N ILE A 89 3.82 7.26 -3.83
CA ILE A 89 3.34 8.65 -3.74
C ILE A 89 1.81 8.67 -3.61
N THR A 90 1.09 7.95 -4.46
CA THR A 90 -0.38 7.93 -4.41
C THR A 90 -0.89 7.32 -3.11
N TRP A 91 -0.28 6.22 -2.67
CA TRP A 91 -0.62 5.56 -1.41
C TRP A 91 -0.34 6.47 -0.21
N GLY A 92 0.83 7.10 -0.15
CA GLY A 92 1.18 8.03 0.92
C GLY A 92 0.25 9.24 1.01
N LEU A 93 -0.15 9.81 -0.13
CA LEU A 93 -1.11 10.91 -0.17
C LEU A 93 -2.50 10.49 0.34
N VAL A 94 -2.99 9.32 -0.08
CA VAL A 94 -4.31 8.83 0.36
C VAL A 94 -4.28 8.41 1.84
N SER A 95 -3.17 7.82 2.31
CA SER A 95 -2.98 7.52 3.74
C SER A 95 -2.96 8.80 4.57
N GLY A 96 -2.26 9.85 4.13
CA GLY A 96 -2.30 11.17 4.79
C GLY A 96 -3.71 11.79 4.78
N ALA A 97 -4.47 11.60 3.71
CA ALA A 97 -5.85 12.07 3.61
C ALA A 97 -6.81 11.37 4.59
N MET A 98 -6.50 10.17 5.09
CA MET A 98 -7.29 9.49 6.13
C MET A 98 -7.40 10.33 7.42
N ALA A 99 -6.41 11.17 7.72
CA ALA A 99 -6.45 12.06 8.87
C ALA A 99 -7.57 13.11 8.82
N PHE A 100 -8.12 13.38 7.62
CA PHE A 100 -9.18 14.35 7.38
C PHE A 100 -10.56 13.71 7.13
N VAL A 101 -10.72 12.42 7.46
CA VAL A 101 -12.01 11.72 7.34
C VAL A 101 -13.08 12.40 8.20
N GLN A 102 -14.24 12.67 7.60
CA GLN A 102 -15.42 13.21 8.24
C GLN A 102 -16.64 12.34 7.92
N GLY A 103 -16.98 11.45 8.86
CA GLY A 103 -18.12 10.55 8.73
C GLY A 103 -17.89 9.37 7.79
N THR A 104 -18.97 8.63 7.54
CA THR A 104 -18.92 7.29 6.94
C THR A 104 -18.56 7.30 5.46
N THR A 105 -19.10 8.24 4.67
CA THR A 105 -18.89 8.29 3.22
C THR A 105 -17.45 8.62 2.85
N SER A 106 -16.82 9.58 3.54
CA SER A 106 -15.41 9.91 3.32
C SER A 106 -14.51 8.74 3.72
N PHE A 107 -14.87 8.04 4.80
CA PHE A 107 -14.12 6.86 5.26
C PHE A 107 -14.16 5.75 4.20
N TYR A 108 -15.32 5.40 3.66
CA TYR A 108 -15.43 4.38 2.60
C TYR A 108 -14.71 4.78 1.33
N THR A 109 -14.83 6.04 0.91
CA THR A 109 -14.18 6.54 -0.30
C THR A 109 -12.67 6.46 -0.16
N LEU A 110 -12.11 6.96 0.94
CA LEU A 110 -10.67 6.92 1.18
C LEU A 110 -10.16 5.49 1.36
N ARG A 111 -10.94 4.60 1.98
CA ARG A 111 -10.62 3.17 2.08
C ARG A 111 -10.53 2.49 0.72
N PHE A 112 -11.49 2.75 -0.14
CA PHE A 112 -11.49 2.24 -1.50
C PHE A 112 -10.31 2.78 -2.29
N LEU A 113 -10.09 4.10 -2.27
CA LEU A 113 -8.95 4.73 -2.95
C LEU A 113 -7.61 4.22 -2.44
N LEU A 114 -7.49 3.95 -1.13
CA LEU A 114 -6.29 3.39 -0.54
C LEU A 114 -6.03 1.97 -1.08
N GLY A 115 -7.08 1.14 -1.18
CA GLY A 115 -6.98 -0.18 -1.79
C GLY A 115 -6.56 -0.13 -3.26
N VAL A 116 -7.13 0.80 -4.03
CA VAL A 116 -6.75 1.06 -5.43
C VAL A 116 -5.30 1.55 -5.55
N ALA A 117 -4.85 2.41 -4.63
CA ALA A 117 -3.50 2.96 -4.63
C ALA A 117 -2.44 1.94 -4.20
N GLU A 118 -2.74 1.05 -3.25
CA GLU A 118 -1.84 -0.02 -2.80
C GLU A 118 -1.80 -1.21 -3.78
N ALA A 119 -2.81 -1.33 -4.65
CA ALA A 119 -2.89 -2.39 -5.65
C ALA A 119 -1.64 -2.39 -6.55
N GLY A 120 -0.86 -3.47 -6.44
CA GLY A 120 0.36 -3.68 -7.24
C GLY A 120 1.68 -3.39 -6.52
N PHE A 121 1.65 -2.92 -5.27
CA PHE A 121 2.85 -2.79 -4.43
C PHE A 121 3.51 -4.15 -4.16
N PHE A 122 2.71 -5.14 -3.75
CA PHE A 122 3.17 -6.49 -3.42
C PHE A 122 3.79 -7.25 -4.62
N PRO A 123 3.11 -7.38 -5.78
CA PRO A 123 3.72 -8.00 -6.95
C PRO A 123 4.89 -7.18 -7.48
N GLY A 124 4.87 -5.84 -7.39
CA GLY A 124 5.98 -5.02 -7.87
C GLY A 124 7.28 -5.14 -7.07
N ILE A 125 7.20 -5.54 -5.80
CA ILE A 125 8.38 -5.74 -4.95
C ILE A 125 8.95 -7.16 -5.05
N ILE A 126 8.09 -8.15 -5.32
CA ILE A 126 8.46 -9.58 -5.29
C ILE A 126 8.84 -10.11 -6.68
N LEU A 127 8.26 -9.56 -7.76
CA LEU A 127 8.45 -9.99 -9.15
C LEU A 127 9.67 -9.32 -9.81
#